data_AF-A0A529HFY0-F1
#
_entry.id   AF-A0A529HFY0-F1
#
_cell.length_a   1.000
_cell.length_b   1.000
_cell.length_c   1.000
_cell.angle_alpha   90.00
_cell.angle_beta   90.00
_cell.angle_gamma   90.00
#
_symmetry.space_group_name_H-M   'P 1'
#
loop_
_entity.id
_entity.type
_entity.pdbx_description
1 polymer ?
#
loop_
_entity_poly.entity_id
_entity_poly.type
_entity_poly.pdbx_seq_one_letter_code
_entity_poly.pdbx_strand_id
1 'polypeptide(L)'
;MSEPVSPSEIEQQDDAPEPRREPVFNLPSVVLAVIGICIAVHLVRVYLLTDDQDFALLVRAAFIPIRHSGRYDLEVYAFTSPFTYAFLHGGWAHLLINMVWLAAFGSPLANRFGALRFALFFAVTGLAAVALFYVLH
;
A
#
# COMPACT_ATOMS: atom_id res chain seq x y z
N MET A 1 -43.76 20.35 48.42
CA MET A 1 -44.69 20.27 47.28
C MET A 1 -43.88 19.76 46.11
N SER A 2 -44.07 18.51 45.74
CA SER A 2 -43.42 17.92 44.56
C SER A 2 -44.31 18.25 43.37
N GLU A 3 -43.81 19.01 42.40
CA GLU A 3 -44.55 19.23 41.16
C GLU A 3 -44.67 17.89 40.41
N PRO A 4 -45.84 17.59 39.81
CA PRO A 4 -45.99 16.43 38.97
C PRO A 4 -45.23 16.67 37.66
N VAL A 5 -44.27 15.78 37.36
CA VAL A 5 -43.56 15.72 36.07
C VAL A 5 -44.60 15.62 34.96
N SER A 6 -44.50 16.52 33.97
CA SER A 6 -45.44 16.61 32.86
C SER A 6 -45.31 15.35 31.98
N PRO A 7 -46.41 14.73 31.53
CA PRO A 7 -46.37 13.58 30.62
C PRO A 7 -45.55 13.82 29.34
N SER A 8 -45.35 15.08 28.94
CA SER A 8 -44.58 15.47 27.76
C SER A 8 -43.07 15.27 27.88
N GLU A 9 -42.52 15.16 29.09
CA GLU A 9 -41.07 14.97 29.29
C GLU A 9 -40.64 13.51 29.10
N ILE A 10 -41.58 12.56 29.16
CA ILE A 10 -41.29 11.12 29.02
C ILE A 10 -41.18 10.71 27.54
N GLU A 11 -41.83 11.42 26.61
CA GLU A 11 -41.82 11.09 25.18
C GLU A 11 -40.65 11.70 24.38
N GLN A 12 -39.89 12.63 24.94
CA GLN A 12 -38.80 13.31 24.20
C GLN A 12 -37.43 12.61 24.27
N GLN A 13 -37.33 11.47 24.96
CA GLN A 13 -36.05 10.83 25.25
C GLN A 13 -35.64 9.71 24.27
N ASP A 14 -36.46 9.38 23.27
CA ASP A 14 -36.25 8.19 22.42
C ASP A 14 -35.70 8.48 21.00
N ASP A 15 -35.33 9.73 20.69
CA ASP A 15 -34.79 10.09 19.36
C ASP A 15 -33.27 10.29 19.38
N ALA A 16 -32.55 9.46 20.15
CA ALA A 16 -31.09 9.42 20.08
C ALA A 16 -30.69 8.90 18.70
N PRO A 17 -29.99 9.68 17.86
CA PRO A 17 -29.63 9.24 16.52
C PRO A 17 -28.79 7.96 16.59
N GLU A 18 -29.29 6.90 15.94
CA GLU A 18 -28.61 5.62 15.77
C GLU A 18 -27.13 5.84 15.41
N PRO A 19 -26.17 5.19 16.10
CA PRO A 19 -24.75 5.36 15.81
C PRO A 19 -24.47 4.95 14.37
N ARG A 20 -24.20 5.96 13.53
CA ARG A 20 -23.85 5.77 12.12
C ARG A 20 -22.62 4.89 12.06
N ARG A 21 -22.77 3.65 11.58
CA ARG A 21 -21.66 2.71 11.41
C ARG A 21 -20.65 3.31 10.46
N GLU A 22 -19.59 3.89 11.00
CA GLU A 22 -18.44 4.29 10.21
C GLU A 22 -17.76 3.01 9.72
N PRO A 23 -17.59 2.83 8.39
CA PRO A 23 -16.93 1.65 7.88
C PRO A 23 -15.52 1.56 8.50
N VAL A 24 -15.24 0.43 9.15
CA VAL A 24 -13.99 0.16 9.87
C VAL A 24 -12.76 0.28 8.96
N PHE A 25 -12.96 0.23 7.63
CA PHE A 25 -11.93 0.35 6.61
C PHE A 25 -12.22 1.49 5.62
N ASN A 26 -12.17 2.74 6.06
CA ASN A 26 -12.11 3.88 5.14
C ASN A 26 -10.67 4.09 4.64
N LEU A 27 -10.14 3.09 3.93
CA LEU A 27 -8.80 3.15 3.33
C LEU A 27 -8.77 4.19 2.20
N PRO A 28 -7.81 5.13 2.20
CA PRO A 28 -7.66 6.07 1.10
C PRO A 28 -7.48 5.33 -0.23
N SER A 29 -8.16 5.79 -1.28
CA SER A 29 -8.16 5.11 -2.59
C SER A 29 -6.76 4.87 -3.14
N VAL A 30 -5.82 5.77 -2.89
CA VAL A 30 -4.41 5.60 -3.30
C VAL A 30 -3.71 4.45 -2.56
N VAL A 31 -4.00 4.25 -1.27
CA VAL A 31 -3.43 3.15 -0.48
C VAL A 31 -4.02 1.83 -0.98
N LEU A 32 -5.34 1.81 -1.21
CA LEU A 32 -6.02 0.65 -1.78
C LEU A 32 -5.49 0.32 -3.18
N ALA A 33 -5.20 1.33 -4.01
CA ALA A 33 -4.62 1.12 -5.33
C ALA A 33 -3.24 0.46 -5.25
N VAL A 34 -2.35 0.94 -4.37
CA VAL A 34 -1.02 0.32 -4.19
C VAL A 34 -1.15 -1.12 -3.69
N ILE A 35 -2.03 -1.36 -2.70
CA ILE A 35 -2.33 -2.72 -2.21
C ILE A 35 -2.82 -3.62 -3.35
N GLY A 36 -3.79 -3.13 -4.12
CA GLY A 36 -4.36 -3.85 -5.25
C GLY A 36 -3.32 -4.20 -6.32
N ILE A 37 -2.41 -3.28 -6.63
CA ILE A 37 -1.30 -3.53 -7.57
C ILE A 37 -0.37 -4.62 -7.04
N CYS A 38 0.05 -4.55 -5.77
CA CYS A 38 0.92 -5.57 -5.16
C CYS A 38 0.27 -6.95 -5.17
N ILE A 39 -1.01 -7.04 -4.83
CA ILE A 39 -1.78 -8.30 -4.88
C ILE A 39 -1.89 -8.80 -6.31
N ALA A 40 -2.27 -7.95 -7.26
CA ALA A 40 -2.41 -8.34 -8.66
C ALA A 40 -1.09 -8.87 -9.24
N VAL A 41 0.03 -8.16 -8.99
CA VAL A 41 1.36 -8.61 -9.39
C VAL A 41 1.69 -9.97 -8.79
N HIS A 42 1.42 -10.18 -7.50
CA HIS A 42 1.69 -11.47 -6.86
C HIS A 42 0.82 -12.61 -7.41
N LEU A 43 -0.47 -12.36 -7.65
CA LEU A 43 -1.39 -13.33 -8.24
C LEU A 43 -0.97 -13.71 -9.67
N VAL A 44 -0.61 -12.73 -10.49
CA VAL A 44 -0.11 -12.97 -11.85
C VAL A 44 1.12 -13.87 -11.80
N ARG A 45 2.09 -13.53 -10.95
CA ARG A 45 3.34 -14.29 -10.80
C ARG A 45 3.10 -15.74 -10.36
N VAL A 46 2.23 -15.95 -9.39
CA VAL A 46 2.04 -17.27 -8.77
C VAL A 46 1.10 -18.18 -9.57
N TYR A 47 0.11 -17.62 -10.27
CA TYR A 47 -0.97 -18.42 -10.87
C TYR A 47 -1.10 -18.30 -12.38
N LEU A 48 -0.54 -17.27 -13.01
CA LEU A 48 -0.69 -17.04 -14.45
C LEU A 48 0.60 -17.24 -15.25
N LEU A 49 1.77 -17.03 -14.65
CA LEU A 49 3.06 -17.16 -15.32
C LEU A 49 3.62 -18.58 -15.18
N THR A 50 4.32 -19.04 -16.21
CA THR A 50 5.21 -20.21 -16.10
C THR A 50 6.46 -19.85 -15.30
N ASP A 51 7.20 -20.86 -14.83
CA ASP A 51 8.44 -20.64 -14.06
C ASP A 51 9.46 -19.76 -14.81
N ASP A 52 9.67 -19.99 -16.11
CA ASP A 52 10.55 -19.18 -16.95
C ASP A 52 10.07 -17.72 -17.09
N GLN A 53 8.75 -17.53 -17.20
CA GLN A 53 8.14 -16.21 -17.30
C GLN A 53 8.22 -15.45 -15.98
N ASP A 54 7.97 -16.12 -14.85
CA ASP A 54 8.10 -15.53 -13.52
C ASP A 54 9.56 -15.15 -13.25
N PHE A 55 10.51 -16.03 -13.57
CA PHE A 55 11.92 -15.75 -13.45
C PHE A 55 12.35 -14.56 -14.31
N ALA A 56 11.90 -14.50 -15.57
CA ALA A 56 12.18 -13.38 -16.46
C ALA A 56 11.59 -12.06 -15.92
N LEU A 57 10.36 -12.09 -15.39
CA LEU A 57 9.73 -10.93 -14.75
C LEU A 57 10.50 -10.48 -13.52
N LEU A 58 10.86 -11.42 -12.63
CA LEU A 58 11.67 -11.15 -11.44
C LEU A 58 12.98 -10.48 -11.82
N VAL A 59 13.72 -11.06 -12.77
CA VAL A 59 14.98 -10.49 -13.23
C VAL A 59 14.77 -9.09 -13.80
N ARG A 60 13.72 -8.81 -14.56
CA ARG A 60 13.47 -7.48 -15.15
C ARG A 60 12.98 -6.44 -14.14
N ALA A 61 12.15 -6.84 -13.18
CA ALA A 61 11.46 -5.92 -12.28
C ALA A 61 12.15 -5.76 -10.91
N ALA A 62 12.97 -6.72 -10.48
CA ALA A 62 13.75 -6.60 -9.25
C ALA A 62 14.95 -5.68 -9.46
N PHE A 63 15.29 -4.93 -8.41
CA PHE A 63 16.53 -4.17 -8.40
C PHE A 63 17.72 -5.10 -8.20
N ILE A 64 18.64 -5.11 -9.17
CA ILE A 64 19.86 -5.91 -9.13
C ILE A 64 21.05 -4.93 -9.16
N PRO A 65 21.81 -4.77 -8.05
CA PRO A 65 22.90 -3.80 -7.94
C PRO A 65 23.90 -3.85 -9.09
N ILE A 66 24.24 -5.06 -9.55
CA ILE A 66 25.27 -5.25 -10.59
C ILE A 66 24.92 -4.56 -11.92
N ARG A 67 23.63 -4.32 -12.22
CA ARG A 67 23.20 -3.56 -13.42
C ARG A 67 23.62 -2.09 -13.38
N HIS A 68 23.89 -1.56 -12.21
CA HIS A 68 24.24 -0.16 -11.98
C HIS A 68 25.74 0.02 -11.76
N SER A 69 26.53 -1.07 -11.85
CA SER A 69 27.99 -1.07 -11.64
C SER A 69 28.80 -0.43 -12.77
N GLY A 70 28.16 -0.04 -13.89
CA GLY A 70 28.84 0.46 -15.10
C GLY A 70 29.51 -0.62 -15.94
N ARG A 71 29.37 -1.90 -15.58
CA ARG A 71 29.94 -3.04 -16.32
C ARG A 71 29.04 -3.60 -17.42
N TYR A 72 27.78 -3.16 -17.46
CA TYR A 72 26.74 -3.59 -18.39
C TYR A 72 26.09 -2.37 -19.02
N ASP A 73 25.53 -2.54 -20.21
CA ASP A 73 24.78 -1.48 -20.88
C ASP A 73 23.53 -1.10 -20.07
N LEU A 74 23.18 0.19 -20.09
CA LEU A 74 21.99 0.71 -19.44
C LEU A 74 20.75 0.33 -20.26
N GLU A 75 20.21 -0.84 -19.98
CA GLU A 75 18.93 -1.29 -20.52
C GLU A 75 17.75 -0.56 -19.86
N VAL A 76 16.58 -0.61 -20.48
CA VAL A 76 15.33 -0.04 -19.93
C VAL A 76 15.06 -0.48 -18.49
N TYR A 77 15.41 -1.73 -18.16
CA TYR A 77 15.23 -2.31 -16.83
C TYR A 77 16.14 -1.69 -15.75
N ALA A 78 17.29 -1.13 -16.13
CA ALA A 78 18.12 -0.38 -15.19
C ALA A 78 17.38 0.87 -14.69
N PHE A 79 16.53 1.50 -15.52
CA PHE A 79 15.77 2.68 -15.14
C PHE A 79 14.44 2.35 -14.45
N THR A 80 13.80 1.23 -14.81
CA THR A 80 12.49 0.87 -14.24
C THR A 80 12.61 0.09 -12.93
N SER A 81 13.64 -0.76 -12.78
CA SER A 81 13.80 -1.62 -11.59
C SER A 81 13.91 -0.88 -10.24
N PRO A 82 14.46 0.35 -10.14
CA PRO A 82 14.41 1.13 -8.91
C PRO A 82 12.99 1.49 -8.43
N PHE A 83 11.98 1.34 -9.29
CA PHE A 83 10.57 1.57 -8.94
C PHE A 83 9.77 0.27 -8.87
N THR A 84 9.97 -0.62 -9.84
CA THR A 84 9.13 -1.83 -9.97
C THR A 84 9.38 -2.85 -8.87
N TYR A 85 10.57 -2.84 -8.25
CA TYR A 85 10.89 -3.78 -7.18
C TYR A 85 9.95 -3.64 -5.98
N ALA A 86 9.44 -2.42 -5.72
CA ALA A 86 8.56 -2.12 -4.60
C ALA A 86 7.21 -2.88 -4.64
N PHE A 87 6.85 -3.44 -5.80
CA PHE A 87 5.61 -4.20 -5.99
C PHE A 87 5.83 -5.73 -5.99
N LEU A 88 7.09 -6.19 -5.99
CA LEU A 88 7.42 -7.61 -5.98
C LEU A 88 7.43 -8.17 -4.55
N HIS A 89 6.80 -9.32 -4.37
CA HIS A 89 6.77 -10.03 -3.09
C HIS A 89 7.22 -11.48 -3.26
N GLY A 90 8.08 -11.95 -2.35
CA GLY A 90 8.67 -13.30 -2.36
C GLY A 90 7.77 -14.40 -1.80
N GLY A 91 6.56 -14.07 -1.35
CA GLY A 91 5.60 -15.04 -0.83
C GLY A 91 4.45 -14.39 -0.08
N TRP A 92 3.44 -15.19 0.26
CA TRP A 92 2.20 -14.75 0.89
C TRP A 92 2.38 -14.05 2.23
N ALA A 93 3.23 -14.58 3.11
CA ALA A 93 3.50 -13.94 4.40
C ALA A 93 4.13 -12.55 4.23
N HIS A 94 5.11 -12.44 3.33
CA HIS A 94 5.76 -11.16 3.04
C HIS A 94 4.76 -10.15 2.44
N LEU A 95 3.91 -10.58 1.51
CA LEU A 95 2.84 -9.74 0.96
C LEU A 95 1.87 -9.28 2.04
N LEU A 96 1.29 -10.21 2.80
CA LEU A 96 0.26 -9.90 3.79
C LEU A 96 0.75 -8.90 4.84
N ILE A 97 1.94 -9.13 5.39
CA ILE A 97 2.53 -8.24 6.40
C ILE A 97 2.74 -6.84 5.83
N ASN A 98 3.25 -6.71 4.59
CA ASN A 98 3.40 -5.40 3.95
C ASN A 98 2.06 -4.70 3.71
N MET A 99 1.03 -5.43 3.28
CA MET A 99 -0.28 -4.82 3.03
C MET A 99 -0.93 -4.34 4.32
N VAL A 100 -0.79 -5.10 5.42
CA VAL A 100 -1.25 -4.68 6.75
C VAL A 100 -0.51 -3.42 7.20
N TRP A 101 0.81 -3.38 7.08
CA TRP A 101 1.59 -2.20 7.46
C TRP A 101 1.30 -0.98 6.58
N LEU A 102 1.16 -1.19 5.27
CA LEU A 102 0.78 -0.14 4.33
C LEU A 102 -0.61 0.41 4.63
N ALA A 103 -1.58 -0.45 4.96
CA ALA A 103 -2.89 -0.02 5.40
C ALA A 103 -2.82 0.77 6.71
N ALA A 104 -2.08 0.29 7.71
CA ALA A 104 -1.98 0.91 9.02
C ALA A 104 -1.26 2.27 9.00
N PHE A 105 -0.14 2.38 8.28
CA PHE A 105 0.70 3.58 8.27
C PHE A 105 0.55 4.45 7.03
N GLY A 106 0.21 3.85 5.89
CA GLY A 106 -0.04 4.60 4.66
C GLY A 106 -1.33 5.41 4.72
N SER A 107 -2.37 4.90 5.39
CA SER A 107 -3.67 5.59 5.46
C SER A 107 -3.62 6.93 6.18
N PRO A 108 -3.03 7.07 7.39
CA PRO A 108 -2.88 8.37 8.03
C PRO A 108 -2.08 9.36 7.18
N LEU A 109 -1.03 8.87 6.49
CA LEU A 109 -0.20 9.70 5.63
C LEU A 109 -0.96 10.19 4.40
N ALA A 110 -1.68 9.30 3.72
CA ALA A 110 -2.50 9.64 2.55
C ALA A 110 -3.66 10.57 2.91
N ASN A 111 -4.29 10.38 4.08
CA ASN A 111 -5.32 11.29 4.59
C ASN A 111 -4.79 12.70 4.86
N ARG A 112 -3.55 12.80 5.35
CA ARG A 112 -2.92 14.10 5.64
C ARG A 112 -2.41 14.81 4.39
N PHE A 113 -1.84 14.08 3.45
CA PHE A 113 -1.15 14.65 2.30
C PHE A 113 -1.99 14.69 1.02
N GLY A 114 -3.05 13.89 0.94
CA GLY A 114 -3.78 13.63 -0.29
C GLY A 114 -3.04 12.64 -1.20
N ALA A 115 -3.75 12.16 -2.22
CA ALA A 115 -3.31 11.04 -3.05
C ALA A 115 -1.98 11.28 -3.78
N LEU A 116 -1.83 12.43 -4.46
CA LEU A 116 -0.62 12.73 -5.25
C LEU A 116 0.65 12.79 -4.39
N ARG A 117 0.58 13.52 -3.26
CA ARG A 117 1.72 13.67 -2.37
C ARG A 117 2.09 12.36 -1.68
N PHE A 118 1.10 11.52 -1.36
CA PHE A 118 1.36 10.16 -0.89
C PHE A 118 2.07 9.31 -1.95
N ALA A 119 1.61 9.35 -3.21
CA ALA A 119 2.23 8.59 -4.29
C ALA A 119 3.69 9.03 -4.53
N LEU A 120 3.96 10.33 -4.51
CA LEU A 120 5.32 10.87 -4.59
C LEU A 120 6.17 10.45 -3.38
N PHE A 121 5.61 10.53 -2.17
CA PHE A 121 6.29 10.07 -0.96
C PHE A 121 6.67 8.60 -1.07
N PHE A 122 5.73 7.74 -1.48
CA PHE A 122 5.95 6.30 -1.68
C PHE A 122 7.06 6.03 -2.70
N ALA A 123 7.06 6.74 -3.83
CA ALA A 123 8.08 6.59 -4.85
C ALA A 123 9.47 7.03 -4.35
N VAL A 124 9.55 8.17 -3.68
CA VAL A 124 10.82 8.71 -3.16
C VAL A 124 11.39 7.82 -2.06
N THR A 125 10.58 7.31 -1.13
CA THR A 125 11.06 6.42 -0.08
C THR A 125 11.50 5.06 -0.62
N GLY A 126 10.82 4.53 -1.63
CA GLY A 126 11.28 3.36 -2.39
C GLY A 126 12.66 3.60 -3.03
N LEU A 127 12.81 4.71 -3.76
CA LEU A 127 14.10 5.09 -4.34
C LEU A 127 15.20 5.27 -3.29
N ALA A 128 14.89 5.87 -2.14
CA ALA A 128 15.84 6.02 -1.05
C ALA A 128 16.27 4.67 -0.47
N ALA A 129 15.33 3.73 -0.30
CA ALA A 129 15.63 2.39 0.20
C ALA A 129 16.57 1.63 -0.74
N VAL A 130 16.32 1.67 -2.05
CA VAL A 130 17.15 0.96 -3.02
C VAL A 130 18.51 1.62 -3.25
N ALA A 131 18.58 2.95 -3.18
CA ALA A 131 19.83 3.69 -3.19
C ALA A 131 20.69 3.33 -1.97
N LEU A 132 20.09 3.25 -0.78
CA LEU A 132 20.80 2.80 0.43
C LEU A 132 21.27 1.35 0.29
N PHE A 133 20.40 0.46 -0.20
CA PHE A 133 20.77 -0.94 -0.44
C PHE A 133 21.98 -1.06 -1.38
N TYR A 134 22.00 -0.30 -2.47
CA TYR A 134 23.11 -0.24 -3.45
C TYR A 134 24.41 0.29 -2.86
N VAL A 135 24.35 1.27 -1.95
CA VAL A 135 25.55 1.80 -1.29
C VAL A 135 26.16 0.78 -0.33
N LEU A 136 25.33 -0.09 0.26
CA LEU A 136 25.75 -1.07 1.26
C LEU A 136 26.15 -2.44 0.68
N HIS A 137 25.87 -2.72 -0.61
CA HIS A 137 26.10 -4.01 -1.27
C HIS A 137 26.66 -3.83 -2.68
#